data_AF-A0A6A6VMS9-F1
#
_entry.id   AF-A0A6A6VMS9-F1
#
_cell.length_a   1.000
_cell.length_b   1.000
_cell.length_c   1.000
_cell.angle_alpha   90.00
_cell.angle_beta   90.00
_cell.angle_gamma   90.00
#
_symmetry.space_group_name_H-M   'P 1'
#
loop_
_entity.id
_entity.type
_entity.pdbx_description
1 polymer ?
#
loop_
_entity_poly.entity_id
_entity_poly.type
_entity_poly.pdbx_seq_one_letter_code
_entity_poly.pdbx_strand_id
1 'polypeptide(L)'
;MLIAGLRLHWQGNISVYHFSIVRELAFFSSNAHLLSLMALSDTFRSNRQQVKRMGRTRRGVTTATKWRFACMFAFLVLLLLTTWITAYRAWDDMYECPTTCVPLGVQELGGPPLGWAVATTYFLVVEYSQYTMQIGERLVDPHRSVRRWARNRSAVADGTLRRRLAMWPAIIAIIRMLKRIGVLLRFWSFSEVTELATMLAWFSANFYFTIEDKKAGATLMSALEWRRETSMGFGQIVPLVLLMLPFMTFSEVYQDCIDREIEETKEVRSAVVPHTASQ
;
A
#
# COMPACT_ATOMS: atom_id res chain seq x y z
N MET A 1 1.57 16.74 1.57
CA MET A 1 1.22 16.83 3.00
C MET A 1 2.41 16.49 3.90
N LEU A 2 2.97 15.28 3.85
CA LEU A 2 4.11 14.87 4.69
C LEU A 2 5.33 15.79 4.60
N ILE A 3 5.74 16.20 3.38
CA ILE A 3 6.88 17.11 3.20
C ILE A 3 6.63 18.45 3.93
N ALA A 4 5.40 18.96 3.90
CA ALA A 4 5.03 20.18 4.61
C ALA A 4 5.03 19.97 6.12
N GLY A 5 4.48 18.84 6.59
CA GLY A 5 4.52 18.46 8.01
C GLY A 5 5.96 18.34 8.55
N LEU A 6 6.85 17.69 7.79
CA LEU A 6 8.28 17.57 8.12
C LEU A 6 8.99 18.92 8.10
N ARG A 7 8.70 19.77 7.11
CA ARG A 7 9.25 21.12 7.06
C ARG A 7 8.83 21.94 8.28
N LEU A 8 7.55 21.88 8.67
CA LEU A 8 7.04 22.58 9.85
C LEU A 8 7.59 21.99 11.16
N HIS A 9 7.81 20.67 11.19
CA HIS A 9 8.47 19.98 12.29
C HIS A 9 9.89 20.52 12.52
N TRP A 10 10.71 20.59 11.47
CA TRP A 10 12.07 21.14 11.59
C TRP A 10 12.10 22.62 11.97
N GLN A 11 11.05 23.37 11.64
CA GLN A 11 10.91 24.77 12.06
C GLN A 11 10.40 24.92 13.50
N GLY A 12 9.92 23.85 14.15
CA GLY A 12 9.30 23.93 15.47
C GLY A 12 7.95 24.66 15.50
N ASN A 13 7.33 24.86 14.33
CA ASN A 13 6.08 25.61 14.20
C ASN A 13 4.83 24.72 14.29
N ILE A 14 5.00 23.39 14.29
CA ILE A 14 3.90 22.42 14.41
C ILE A 14 3.92 21.79 15.79
N SER A 15 2.76 21.74 16.44
CA SER A 15 2.61 20.99 17.68
C SER A 15 2.62 19.49 17.42
N VAL A 16 2.98 18.73 18.46
CA VAL A 16 2.99 17.26 18.44
C VAL A 16 1.65 16.70 17.95
N TYR A 17 0.53 17.23 18.45
CA TYR A 17 -0.82 16.87 18.01
C TYR A 17 -1.04 17.01 16.50
N HIS A 18 -0.73 18.19 15.94
CA HIS A 18 -0.94 18.43 14.52
C HIS A 18 -0.03 17.54 13.66
N PHE A 19 1.18 17.25 14.13
CA PHE A 19 2.10 16.35 13.44
C PHE A 19 1.58 14.90 13.44
N SER A 20 1.07 14.41 14.58
CA SER A 20 0.42 13.09 14.66
C SER A 20 -0.76 12.99 13.68
N ILE A 21 -1.64 14.01 13.64
CA ILE A 21 -2.74 14.03 12.67
C ILE A 21 -2.22 14.00 11.24
N VAL A 22 -1.22 14.82 10.90
CA VAL A 22 -0.65 14.81 9.54
C VAL A 22 -0.04 13.44 9.19
N ARG A 23 0.58 12.76 10.14
CA ARG A 23 1.09 11.39 9.96
C ARG A 23 -0.06 10.42 9.68
N GLU A 24 -1.07 10.37 10.55
CA GLU A 24 -2.23 9.47 10.42
C GLU A 24 -2.98 9.69 9.11
N LEU A 25 -3.21 10.95 8.75
CA LEU A 25 -3.89 11.32 7.51
C LEU A 25 -3.07 10.92 6.27
N ALA A 26 -1.74 10.99 6.33
CA ALA A 26 -0.89 10.52 5.25
C ALA A 26 -0.91 8.99 5.13
N PHE A 27 -0.95 8.29 6.26
CA PHE A 27 -1.08 6.84 6.30
C PHE A 27 -2.43 6.39 5.73
N PHE A 28 -3.51 7.07 6.12
CA PHE A 28 -4.85 6.85 5.58
C PHE A 28 -4.90 7.07 4.07
N SER A 29 -4.29 8.17 3.59
CA SER A 29 -4.16 8.44 2.15
C SER A 29 -3.39 7.35 1.42
N SER A 30 -2.32 6.83 2.03
CA SER A 30 -1.53 5.72 1.50
C SER A 30 -2.39 4.48 1.29
N ASN A 31 -3.13 4.10 2.32
CA ASN A 31 -3.94 2.89 2.33
C ASN A 31 -5.13 3.00 1.38
N ALA A 32 -5.81 4.14 1.35
CA ALA A 32 -6.86 4.40 0.36
C ALA A 32 -6.33 4.28 -1.07
N HIS A 33 -5.13 4.81 -1.34
CA HIS A 33 -4.51 4.70 -2.65
C HIS A 33 -4.15 3.25 -2.99
N LEU A 34 -3.53 2.51 -2.07
CA LEU A 34 -3.19 1.09 -2.26
C LEU A 34 -4.44 0.23 -2.49
N LEU A 35 -5.49 0.41 -1.69
CA LEU A 35 -6.78 -0.28 -1.84
C LEU A 35 -7.39 -0.01 -3.22
N SER A 36 -7.39 1.25 -3.65
CA SER A 36 -7.93 1.62 -4.96
C SER A 36 -7.15 0.97 -6.11
N LEU A 37 -5.82 0.88 -5.99
CA LEU A 37 -4.96 0.23 -6.97
C LEU A 37 -5.13 -1.28 -6.98
N MET A 38 -5.40 -1.89 -5.82
CA MET A 38 -5.68 -3.31 -5.69
C MET A 38 -7.03 -3.65 -6.35
N ALA A 39 -8.10 -2.91 -6.05
CA ALA A 39 -9.40 -3.08 -6.70
C ALA A 39 -9.30 -2.93 -8.23
N LEU A 40 -8.45 -2.02 -8.69
CA LEU A 40 -8.15 -1.80 -10.10
C LEU A 40 -7.34 -2.91 -10.77
N SER A 41 -6.56 -3.63 -9.98
CA SER A 41 -5.57 -4.57 -10.51
C SER A 41 -6.22 -5.70 -11.32
N ASP A 42 -7.42 -6.13 -10.92
CA ASP A 42 -8.19 -7.17 -11.61
C ASP A 42 -8.75 -6.69 -12.94
N THR A 43 -9.26 -5.46 -13.00
CA THR A 43 -9.73 -4.84 -14.24
C THR A 43 -8.59 -4.74 -15.27
N PHE A 44 -7.38 -4.40 -14.81
CA PHE A 44 -6.19 -4.43 -15.68
C PHE A 44 -5.74 -5.85 -16.06
N ARG A 45 -5.93 -6.83 -15.18
CA ARG A 45 -5.56 -8.23 -15.41
C ARG A 45 -6.44 -8.86 -16.50
N SER A 46 -7.74 -8.59 -16.47
CA SER A 46 -8.69 -9.03 -17.51
C SER A 46 -8.31 -8.46 -18.88
N ASN A 47 -8.11 -7.15 -18.97
CA ASN A 47 -7.75 -6.45 -20.21
C ASN A 47 -6.44 -7.00 -20.82
N ARG A 48 -5.46 -7.34 -19.99
CA ARG A 48 -4.19 -7.90 -20.48
C ARG A 48 -4.32 -9.31 -21.07
N GLN A 49 -5.27 -10.12 -20.62
CA GLN A 49 -5.54 -11.41 -21.25
C GLN A 49 -6.11 -11.23 -22.65
N GLN A 50 -6.96 -10.22 -22.85
CA GLN A 50 -7.52 -9.84 -24.14
C GLN A 50 -6.44 -9.33 -25.10
N VAL A 51 -5.55 -8.43 -24.66
CA VAL A 51 -4.41 -7.95 -25.48
C VAL A 51 -3.45 -9.09 -25.87
N LYS A 52 -3.21 -10.06 -24.97
CA LYS A 52 -2.39 -11.24 -25.28
C LYS A 52 -3.04 -12.11 -26.37
N ARG A 53 -4.37 -12.22 -26.40
CA ARG A 53 -5.09 -12.96 -27.45
C ARG A 53 -4.96 -12.27 -28.81
N MET A 54 -4.85 -10.94 -28.83
CA MET A 54 -4.70 -10.16 -30.06
C MET A 54 -3.26 -10.11 -30.63
N GLY A 55 -2.30 -10.83 -30.06
CA GLY A 55 -0.94 -10.96 -30.63
C GLY A 55 -0.10 -9.67 -30.65
N ARG A 56 -0.58 -8.57 -30.04
CA ARG A 56 0.17 -7.30 -29.99
C ARG A 56 1.43 -7.47 -29.14
N THR A 57 2.58 -7.14 -29.75
CA THR A 57 3.91 -7.15 -29.16
C THR A 57 3.95 -6.35 -27.85
N ARG A 58 4.68 -6.88 -26.87
CA ARG A 58 4.82 -6.34 -25.51
C ARG A 58 5.18 -4.85 -25.56
N ARG A 59 4.23 -3.99 -25.17
CA ARG A 59 4.57 -2.62 -24.77
C ARG A 59 5.47 -2.70 -23.54
N GLY A 60 6.65 -2.11 -23.66
CA GLY A 60 7.55 -1.89 -22.53
C GLY A 60 6.85 -1.09 -21.42
N VAL A 61 7.43 -1.11 -20.24
CA VAL A 61 6.96 -0.36 -19.09
C VAL A 61 6.93 1.14 -19.45
N THR A 62 5.78 1.79 -19.29
CA THR A 62 5.67 3.22 -19.57
C THR A 62 6.53 4.02 -18.58
N THR A 63 7.06 5.16 -19.02
CA THR A 63 7.78 6.11 -18.15
C THR A 63 6.94 6.52 -16.94
N ALA A 64 5.63 6.67 -17.13
CA ALA A 64 4.67 6.94 -16.05
C ALA A 64 4.68 5.87 -14.95
N THR A 65 4.76 4.58 -15.28
CA THR A 65 4.86 3.52 -14.27
C THR A 65 6.15 3.63 -13.47
N LYS A 66 7.29 3.89 -14.12
CA LYS A 66 8.57 4.09 -13.42
C LYS A 66 8.52 5.28 -12.44
N TRP A 67 7.91 6.38 -12.87
CA TRP A 67 7.71 7.55 -12.03
C TRP A 67 6.83 7.25 -10.82
N ARG A 68 5.71 6.54 -11.02
CA ARG A 68 4.84 6.10 -9.91
C ARG A 68 5.59 5.29 -8.86
N PHE A 69 6.46 4.37 -9.27
CA PHE A 69 7.31 3.63 -8.34
C PHE A 69 8.25 4.53 -7.55
N ALA A 70 8.92 5.47 -8.21
CA ALA A 70 9.81 6.41 -7.54
C ALA A 70 9.03 7.24 -6.50
N CYS A 71 7.83 7.72 -6.85
CA CYS A 71 6.96 8.44 -5.93
C CYS A 71 6.49 7.57 -4.75
N MET A 72 6.08 6.32 -4.99
CA MET A 72 5.66 5.41 -3.92
C MET A 72 6.82 5.08 -2.99
N PHE A 73 8.02 4.85 -3.52
CA PHE A 73 9.20 4.60 -2.71
C PHE A 73 9.58 5.82 -1.87
N ALA A 74 9.58 7.02 -2.48
CA ALA A 74 9.81 8.26 -1.74
C ALA A 74 8.77 8.45 -0.63
N PHE A 75 7.50 8.13 -0.90
CA PHE A 75 6.42 8.24 0.08
C PHE A 75 6.56 7.23 1.23
N LEU A 76 6.98 5.99 0.94
CA LEU A 76 7.33 4.99 1.95
C LEU A 76 8.44 5.49 2.88
N VAL A 77 9.51 6.05 2.33
CA VAL A 77 10.63 6.59 3.13
C VAL A 77 10.16 7.74 4.02
N LEU A 78 9.31 8.63 3.49
CA LEU A 78 8.73 9.73 4.27
C LEU A 78 7.84 9.22 5.40
N LEU A 79 6.98 8.22 5.14
CA LEU A 79 6.13 7.62 6.16
C LEU A 79 6.96 6.98 7.26
N LEU A 80 7.95 6.15 6.90
CA LEU A 80 8.87 5.53 7.86
C LEU A 80 9.56 6.58 8.73
N LEU A 81 10.10 7.64 8.12
CA LEU A 81 10.76 8.71 8.86
C LEU A 81 9.79 9.39 9.85
N THR A 82 8.56 9.69 9.43
CA THR A 82 7.57 10.29 10.33
C THR A 82 7.12 9.35 11.46
N THR A 83 7.00 8.05 11.19
CA THR A 83 6.68 7.02 12.19
C THR A 83 7.77 6.93 13.26
N TRP A 84 9.04 7.01 12.86
CA TRP A 84 10.15 6.96 13.81
C TRP A 84 10.32 8.27 14.60
N ILE A 85 10.01 9.43 14.01
CA ILE A 85 9.95 10.69 14.76
C ILE A 85 8.95 10.60 15.90
N THR A 86 7.83 9.91 15.72
CA THR A 86 6.80 9.76 16.76
C THR A 86 7.07 8.67 17.80
N ALA A 87 8.20 7.96 17.72
CA ALA A 87 8.50 6.83 18.60
C ALA A 87 9.08 7.22 19.97
N TYR A 88 9.20 8.52 20.26
CA TYR A 88 9.68 9.01 21.56
C TYR A 88 8.67 8.70 22.66
N ARG A 89 9.16 8.30 23.83
CA ARG A 89 8.31 7.85 24.94
C ARG A 89 7.29 8.89 25.41
N ALA A 90 7.67 10.17 25.40
CA ALA A 90 6.82 11.27 25.86
C ALA A 90 6.01 11.93 24.72
N TRP A 91 5.95 11.30 23.54
CA TRP A 91 5.23 11.85 22.39
C TRP A 91 3.74 12.06 22.71
N ASP A 92 3.10 11.06 23.30
CA ASP A 92 1.66 11.10 23.61
C ASP A 92 1.34 11.97 24.85
N ASP A 93 2.34 12.42 25.61
CA ASP A 93 2.13 13.26 26.80
C ASP A 93 2.26 14.77 26.48
N MET A 94 2.79 15.14 25.30
CA MET A 94 3.19 16.50 24.97
C MET A 94 2.44 17.09 23.76
N TYR A 95 1.13 16.84 23.63
CA TYR A 95 0.32 17.27 22.49
C TYR A 95 0.34 18.78 22.20
N GLU A 96 0.43 19.62 23.24
CA GLU A 96 0.46 21.08 23.14
C GLU A 96 1.82 21.63 22.73
N CYS A 97 2.91 20.90 23.03
CA CYS A 97 4.24 21.42 22.80
C CYS A 97 4.56 21.43 21.29
N PRO A 98 5.27 22.46 20.79
CA PRO A 98 5.91 22.35 19.50
C PRO A 98 6.82 21.12 19.47
N THR A 99 6.89 20.45 18.33
CA THR A 99 7.66 19.20 18.18
C THR A 99 9.14 19.33 18.52
N THR A 100 9.69 20.55 18.58
CA THR A 100 11.05 20.84 19.06
C THR A 100 11.24 20.67 20.56
N CYS A 101 10.18 20.60 21.37
CA CYS A 101 10.27 20.34 22.81
C CYS A 101 10.65 18.89 23.12
N VAL A 102 10.16 17.94 22.31
CA VAL A 102 10.32 16.50 22.52
C VAL A 102 11.80 16.05 22.61
N PRO A 103 12.73 16.54 21.77
CA PRO A 103 14.14 16.11 21.84
C PRO A 103 14.95 16.67 23.01
N LEU A 104 14.44 17.63 23.80
CA LEU A 104 15.28 18.39 24.75
C LEU A 104 15.46 17.75 26.13
N GLY A 105 14.75 16.66 26.47
CA GLY A 105 14.84 16.07 27.82
C GLY A 105 14.62 14.55 27.95
N VAL A 106 14.10 13.87 26.93
CA VAL A 106 13.75 12.44 27.01
C VAL A 106 14.15 11.74 25.71
N GLN A 107 15.45 11.48 25.53
CA GLN A 107 15.99 10.84 24.30
C GLN A 107 15.69 9.34 24.20
N GLU A 108 14.98 8.76 25.17
CA GLU A 108 14.70 7.32 25.16
C GLU A 108 13.48 7.03 24.28
N LEU A 109 13.75 6.38 23.14
CA LEU A 109 12.74 5.64 22.40
C LEU A 109 12.16 4.55 23.34
N GLY A 110 10.85 4.52 23.53
CA GLY A 110 10.26 3.58 24.46
C GLY A 110 8.77 3.75 24.68
N GLY A 111 8.22 2.91 25.54
CA GLY A 111 6.80 2.92 25.89
C GLY A 111 5.87 2.48 24.74
N PRO A 112 4.57 2.81 24.86
CA PRO A 112 3.58 2.52 23.82
C PRO A 112 3.92 3.09 22.42
N PRO A 113 4.43 4.34 22.28
CA PRO A 113 4.75 4.91 20.97
C PRO A 113 5.75 4.08 20.16
N LEU A 114 6.76 3.51 20.83
CA LEU A 114 7.74 2.65 20.17
C LEU A 114 7.10 1.37 19.65
N GLY A 115 6.22 0.73 20.44
CA GLY A 115 5.49 -0.45 20.01
C GLY A 115 4.66 -0.20 18.76
N TRP A 116 3.97 0.95 18.72
CA TRP A 116 3.22 1.39 17.54
C TRP A 116 4.12 1.69 16.36
N ALA A 117 5.25 2.37 16.57
CA ALA A 117 6.19 2.66 15.49
C ALA A 117 6.76 1.39 14.84
N VAL A 118 7.07 0.36 15.65
CA VAL A 118 7.52 -0.95 15.16
C VAL A 118 6.41 -1.65 14.39
N ALA A 119 5.18 -1.68 14.93
CA ALA A 119 4.03 -2.27 14.26
C ALA A 119 3.77 -1.58 12.90
N THR A 120 3.67 -0.26 12.88
CA THR A 120 3.45 0.54 11.67
C THR A 120 4.58 0.36 10.66
N THR A 121 5.84 0.30 11.11
CA THR A 121 6.99 -0.01 10.24
C THR A 121 6.85 -1.38 9.60
N TYR A 122 6.51 -2.41 10.37
CA TYR A 122 6.29 -3.75 9.85
C TYR A 122 5.19 -3.75 8.78
N PHE A 123 4.05 -3.12 9.06
CA PHE A 123 2.95 -3.04 8.10
C PHE A 123 3.33 -2.27 6.83
N LEU A 124 3.97 -1.10 6.95
CA LEU A 124 4.44 -0.34 5.79
C LEU A 124 5.37 -1.19 4.91
N VAL A 125 6.33 -1.88 5.51
CA VAL A 125 7.26 -2.73 4.77
C VAL A 125 6.53 -3.90 4.11
N VAL A 126 5.63 -4.58 4.82
CA VAL A 126 4.89 -5.72 4.28
C VAL A 126 3.97 -5.29 3.14
N GLU A 127 3.10 -4.30 3.35
CA GLU A 127 2.13 -3.83 2.35
C GLU A 127 2.83 -3.26 1.10
N TYR A 128 3.83 -2.40 1.28
CA TYR A 128 4.59 -1.88 0.13
C TYR A 128 5.42 -2.97 -0.54
N SER A 129 5.95 -3.96 0.19
CA SER A 129 6.67 -5.09 -0.43
C SER A 129 5.74 -5.96 -1.27
N GLN A 130 4.54 -6.26 -0.78
CA GLN A 130 3.54 -7.01 -1.54
C GLN A 130 3.16 -6.26 -2.82
N TYR A 131 2.89 -4.97 -2.71
CA TYR A 131 2.53 -4.15 -3.86
C TYR A 131 3.69 -4.01 -4.86
N THR A 132 4.91 -3.76 -4.39
CA THR A 132 6.11 -3.70 -5.25
C THR A 132 6.43 -5.05 -5.87
N MET A 133 6.16 -6.18 -5.20
CA MET A 133 6.26 -7.51 -5.80
C MET A 133 5.20 -7.71 -6.88
N GLN A 134 3.94 -7.35 -6.63
CA GLN A 134 2.86 -7.49 -7.62
C GLN A 134 3.14 -6.67 -8.89
N ILE A 135 3.63 -5.43 -8.76
CA ILE A 135 4.03 -4.66 -9.95
C ILE A 135 5.39 -5.13 -10.47
N GLY A 136 6.33 -5.52 -9.62
CA GLY A 136 7.64 -6.05 -10.00
C GLY A 136 7.52 -7.29 -10.88
N GLU A 137 6.57 -8.18 -10.58
CA GLU A 137 6.17 -9.31 -11.43
C GLU A 137 5.54 -8.87 -12.78
N ARG A 138 5.09 -7.62 -12.89
CA ARG A 138 4.66 -7.01 -14.17
C ARG A 138 5.82 -6.40 -14.95
N LEU A 139 6.84 -5.87 -14.26
CA LEU A 139 8.01 -5.17 -14.84
C LEU A 139 9.05 -6.15 -15.36
N VAL A 140 9.54 -6.99 -14.45
CA VAL A 140 10.34 -8.17 -14.77
C VAL A 140 9.29 -9.21 -15.14
N ASP A 141 9.44 -9.98 -16.22
CA ASP A 141 8.52 -11.08 -16.54
C ASP A 141 9.05 -12.36 -15.88
N PRO A 142 8.96 -12.53 -14.55
CA PRO A 142 9.69 -13.55 -13.84
C PRO A 142 8.90 -14.85 -13.96
N HIS A 143 7.62 -14.81 -14.35
CA HIS A 143 6.81 -16.00 -14.53
C HIS A 143 7.22 -16.83 -15.75
N ARG A 144 7.99 -16.30 -16.69
CA ARG A 144 8.69 -17.13 -17.68
C ARG A 144 10.08 -17.54 -17.20
N SER A 145 10.91 -16.61 -16.70
CA SER A 145 12.28 -16.93 -16.31
C SER A 145 12.37 -17.69 -14.99
N VAL A 146 11.69 -17.24 -13.93
CA VAL A 146 11.60 -17.90 -12.61
C VAL A 146 10.71 -19.14 -12.64
N ARG A 147 9.58 -19.22 -13.39
CA ARG A 147 8.89 -20.53 -13.53
C ARG A 147 9.70 -21.52 -14.37
N ARG A 148 10.39 -21.09 -15.44
CA ARG A 148 11.31 -21.99 -16.18
C ARG A 148 12.49 -22.38 -15.31
N TRP A 149 13.09 -21.44 -14.59
CA TRP A 149 14.20 -21.71 -13.70
C TRP A 149 13.78 -22.59 -12.54
N ALA A 150 12.62 -22.35 -11.92
CA ALA A 150 12.07 -23.20 -10.87
C ALA A 150 11.68 -24.57 -11.42
N ARG A 151 11.07 -24.69 -12.61
CA ARG A 151 10.81 -26.00 -13.25
C ARG A 151 12.11 -26.73 -13.58
N ASN A 152 13.07 -26.06 -14.21
CA ASN A 152 14.33 -26.64 -14.61
C ASN A 152 15.18 -27.03 -13.39
N ARG A 153 15.22 -26.18 -12.35
CA ARG A 153 15.98 -26.44 -11.12
C ARG A 153 15.30 -27.47 -10.23
N SER A 154 13.96 -27.53 -10.20
CA SER A 154 13.24 -28.61 -9.50
C SER A 154 13.43 -29.95 -10.22
N ALA A 155 13.39 -29.96 -11.57
CA ALA A 155 13.64 -31.17 -12.35
C ALA A 155 15.08 -31.70 -12.20
N VAL A 156 16.07 -30.80 -12.12
CA VAL A 156 17.49 -31.18 -11.94
C VAL A 156 17.80 -31.55 -10.48
N ALA A 157 17.29 -30.79 -9.50
CA ALA A 157 17.53 -31.06 -8.07
C ALA A 157 16.82 -32.34 -7.59
N ASP A 158 15.64 -32.66 -8.13
CA ASP A 158 14.94 -33.90 -7.82
C ASP A 158 15.67 -35.15 -8.32
N GLY A 159 16.60 -35.05 -9.28
CA GLY A 159 17.39 -36.20 -9.74
C GLY A 159 18.51 -36.59 -8.77
N THR A 160 19.32 -35.60 -8.35
CA THR A 160 20.50 -35.82 -7.49
C THR A 160 20.14 -35.96 -6.00
N LEU A 161 19.19 -35.17 -5.51
CA LEU A 161 18.78 -35.23 -4.10
C LEU A 161 18.02 -36.52 -3.80
N ARG A 162 17.22 -37.02 -4.74
CA ARG A 162 16.47 -38.28 -4.63
C ARG A 162 17.37 -39.51 -4.60
N ARG A 163 18.56 -39.48 -5.23
CA ARG A 163 19.55 -40.57 -5.12
C ARG A 163 20.24 -40.63 -3.77
N ARG A 164 20.51 -39.48 -3.12
CA ARG A 164 21.15 -39.44 -1.78
C ARG A 164 20.16 -39.61 -0.63
N LEU A 165 18.93 -39.08 -0.75
CA LEU A 165 17.90 -39.17 0.28
C LEU A 165 17.03 -40.43 0.20
N ALA A 166 17.15 -41.26 -0.84
CA ALA A 166 16.43 -42.53 -0.94
C ALA A 166 16.63 -43.45 0.28
N MET A 167 17.71 -43.26 1.03
CA MET A 167 17.97 -43.99 2.27
C MET A 167 17.21 -43.48 3.50
N TRP A 168 16.55 -42.31 3.46
CA TRP A 168 15.92 -41.67 4.62
C TRP A 168 14.50 -41.15 4.30
N PRO A 169 13.49 -42.04 4.21
CA PRO A 169 12.13 -41.68 3.83
C PRO A 169 11.48 -40.65 4.76
N ALA A 170 11.85 -40.63 6.04
CA ALA A 170 11.37 -39.67 7.03
C ALA A 170 11.80 -38.22 6.71
N ILE A 171 13.07 -38.00 6.35
CA ILE A 171 13.59 -36.67 6.00
C ILE A 171 12.89 -36.13 4.75
N ILE A 172 12.65 -37.00 3.75
CA ILE A 172 11.92 -36.59 2.55
C ILE A 172 10.48 -36.19 2.91
N ALA A 173 9.80 -36.93 3.79
CA ALA A 173 8.45 -36.59 4.23
C ALA A 173 8.40 -35.22 4.93
N ILE A 174 9.36 -34.94 5.83
CA ILE A 174 9.49 -33.65 6.52
C ILE A 174 9.73 -32.52 5.52
N ILE A 175 10.67 -32.68 4.59
CA ILE A 175 10.96 -31.65 3.56
C ILE A 175 9.71 -31.38 2.69
N ARG A 176 8.97 -32.43 2.30
CA ARG A 176 7.72 -32.26 1.55
C ARG A 176 6.65 -31.55 2.38
N MET A 177 6.53 -31.87 3.66
CA MET A 177 5.59 -31.20 4.57
C MET A 177 5.95 -29.72 4.72
N LEU A 178 7.22 -29.39 5.00
CA LEU A 178 7.71 -28.00 5.09
C LEU A 178 7.51 -27.24 3.78
N LYS A 179 7.75 -27.87 2.63
CA LYS A 179 7.44 -27.26 1.33
C LYS A 179 5.94 -27.00 1.15
N ARG A 180 5.07 -27.94 1.54
CA ARG A 180 3.62 -27.77 1.49
C ARG A 180 3.17 -26.63 2.41
N ILE A 181 3.67 -26.59 3.64
CA ILE A 181 3.41 -25.52 4.61
C ILE A 181 3.88 -24.18 4.03
N GLY A 182 5.09 -24.11 3.46
CA GLY A 182 5.60 -22.90 2.83
C GLY A 182 4.77 -22.43 1.63
N VAL A 183 4.25 -23.35 0.82
CA VAL A 183 3.33 -23.02 -0.28
C VAL A 183 1.98 -22.55 0.25
N LEU A 184 1.44 -23.18 1.30
CA LEU A 184 0.18 -22.79 1.92
C LEU A 184 0.29 -21.42 2.61
N LEU A 185 1.36 -21.20 3.38
CA LEU A 185 1.68 -19.89 3.97
C LEU A 185 1.84 -18.84 2.89
N ARG A 186 2.53 -19.15 1.79
CA ARG A 186 2.61 -18.24 0.65
C ARG A 186 1.22 -17.98 0.07
N PHE A 187 0.41 -19.01 -0.19
CA PHE A 187 -0.92 -18.84 -0.74
C PHE A 187 -1.83 -18.00 0.18
N TRP A 188 -1.70 -18.18 1.49
CA TRP A 188 -2.39 -17.41 2.52
C TRP A 188 -1.91 -15.96 2.56
N SER A 189 -0.61 -15.73 2.67
CA SER A 189 -0.01 -14.38 2.71
C SER A 189 -0.17 -13.60 1.42
N PHE A 190 -0.40 -14.26 0.29
CA PHE A 190 -0.68 -13.66 -1.02
C PHE A 190 -2.14 -13.85 -1.45
N SER A 191 -3.02 -14.19 -0.52
CA SER A 191 -4.46 -14.22 -0.77
C SER A 191 -4.97 -12.79 -0.84
N GLU A 192 -5.68 -12.46 -1.92
CA GLU A 192 -6.32 -11.14 -2.11
C GLU A 192 -7.30 -10.83 -0.96
N VAL A 193 -7.96 -11.85 -0.40
CA VAL A 193 -8.87 -11.69 0.75
C VAL A 193 -8.11 -11.30 2.01
N THR A 194 -6.97 -11.95 2.26
CA THR A 194 -6.15 -11.67 3.45
C THR A 194 -5.54 -10.28 3.34
N GLU A 195 -5.04 -9.90 2.16
CA GLU A 195 -4.52 -8.57 1.88
C GLU A 195 -5.59 -7.48 2.06
N LEU A 196 -6.80 -7.69 1.53
CA LEU A 196 -7.93 -6.79 1.72
C LEU A 196 -8.33 -6.68 3.20
N ALA A 197 -8.42 -7.80 3.90
CA ALA A 197 -8.77 -7.84 5.32
C ALA A 197 -7.72 -7.12 6.17
N THR A 198 -6.42 -7.30 5.87
CA THR A 198 -5.33 -6.58 6.54
C THR A 198 -5.45 -5.08 6.29
N MET A 199 -5.64 -4.65 5.03
CA MET A 199 -5.82 -3.23 4.72
C MET A 199 -7.07 -2.63 5.40
N LEU A 200 -8.19 -3.36 5.45
CA LEU A 200 -9.40 -2.90 6.16
C LEU A 200 -9.18 -2.79 7.67
N ALA A 201 -8.57 -3.80 8.28
CA ALA A 201 -8.25 -3.80 9.70
C ALA A 201 -7.35 -2.60 10.04
N TRP A 202 -6.38 -2.33 9.19
CA TRP A 202 -5.43 -1.24 9.40
C TRP A 202 -6.02 0.13 9.12
N PHE A 203 -6.83 0.27 8.08
CA PHE A 203 -7.65 1.45 7.86
C PHE A 203 -8.53 1.76 9.08
N SER A 204 -9.18 0.74 9.63
CA SER A 204 -10.04 0.88 10.81
C SER A 204 -9.25 1.26 12.06
N ALA A 205 -8.05 0.68 12.24
CA ALA A 205 -7.16 1.03 13.34
C ALA A 205 -6.68 2.50 13.26
N ASN A 206 -6.23 2.96 12.09
CA ASN A 206 -5.82 4.36 11.90
C ASN A 206 -7.00 5.33 12.12
N PHE A 207 -8.20 4.96 11.66
CA PHE A 207 -9.40 5.75 11.91
C PHE A 207 -9.72 5.83 13.40
N TYR A 208 -9.61 4.72 14.12
CA TYR A 208 -9.77 4.68 15.57
C TYR A 208 -8.74 5.57 16.27
N PHE A 209 -7.45 5.47 15.93
CA PHE A 209 -6.40 6.31 16.52
C PHE A 209 -6.59 7.78 16.22
N THR A 210 -7.00 8.14 15.01
CA THR A 210 -7.31 9.54 14.67
C THR A 210 -8.43 10.09 15.59
N ILE A 211 -9.44 9.29 15.90
CA ILE A 211 -10.50 9.68 16.83
C ILE A 211 -9.97 9.77 18.26
N GLU A 212 -9.13 8.82 18.68
CA GLU A 212 -8.53 8.79 20.00
C GLU A 212 -7.59 9.99 20.23
N ASP A 213 -6.68 10.27 19.30
CA ASP A 213 -5.78 11.43 19.30
C ASP A 213 -6.57 12.73 19.39
N LYS A 214 -7.68 12.84 18.66
CA LYS A 214 -8.57 13.99 18.73
C LYS A 214 -9.21 14.14 20.11
N LYS A 215 -9.64 13.04 20.74
CA LYS A 215 -10.22 13.06 22.09
C LYS A 215 -9.15 13.43 23.13
N ALA A 216 -7.96 12.84 23.04
CA ALA A 216 -6.83 13.15 23.92
C ALA A 216 -6.42 14.61 23.78
N GLY A 217 -6.26 15.10 22.56
CA GLY A 217 -5.99 16.52 22.27
C GLY A 217 -7.06 17.45 22.86
N ALA A 218 -8.35 17.08 22.74
CA ALA A 218 -9.44 17.87 23.30
C ALA A 218 -9.41 17.98 24.83
N THR A 219 -8.90 16.96 25.53
CA THR A 219 -8.79 16.98 27.00
C THR A 219 -7.62 17.81 27.52
N LEU A 220 -6.59 18.00 26.69
CA LEU A 220 -5.39 18.72 27.07
C LEU A 220 -5.49 20.21 26.70
N MET A 221 -5.97 20.50 25.48
CA MET A 221 -6.06 21.88 24.96
C MET A 221 -6.96 22.79 25.78
N SER A 222 -6.59 24.07 25.85
CA SER A 222 -7.44 25.10 26.44
C SER A 222 -8.76 25.25 25.68
N ALA A 223 -9.82 25.70 26.37
CA ALA A 223 -11.14 25.90 25.74
C ALA A 223 -11.12 26.88 24.55
N LEU A 224 -10.18 27.84 24.54
CA LEU A 224 -9.98 28.78 23.44
C LEU A 224 -9.34 28.09 22.23
N GLU A 225 -8.29 27.30 22.45
CA GLU A 225 -7.61 26.54 21.39
C GLU A 225 -8.52 25.47 20.80
N TRP A 226 -9.29 24.77 21.64
CA TRP A 226 -10.29 23.82 21.18
C TRP A 226 -11.36 24.49 20.31
N ARG A 227 -11.85 25.67 20.70
CA ARG A 227 -12.77 26.44 19.85
C ARG A 227 -12.12 26.84 18.53
N ARG A 228 -10.86 27.27 18.54
CA ARG A 228 -10.13 27.63 17.31
C ARG A 228 -9.97 26.41 16.39
N GLU A 229 -9.57 25.27 16.93
CA GLU A 229 -9.41 24.01 16.19
C GLU A 229 -10.75 23.49 15.63
N THR A 230 -11.84 23.62 16.39
CA THR A 230 -13.17 23.18 15.97
C THR A 230 -13.90 24.17 15.06
N SER A 231 -13.55 25.45 15.08
CA SER A 231 -14.13 26.48 14.22
C SER A 231 -13.64 26.30 12.77
N MET A 232 -14.35 25.50 11.97
CA MET A 232 -14.13 25.23 10.53
C MET A 232 -12.67 25.45 10.08
N GLY A 233 -11.76 24.72 10.69
CA GLY A 233 -10.32 24.80 10.44
C GLY A 233 -9.80 23.65 9.57
N PHE A 234 -8.50 23.74 9.27
CA PHE A 234 -7.71 22.73 8.56
C PHE A 234 -8.00 21.28 9.03
N GLY A 235 -8.25 21.07 10.33
CA GLY A 235 -8.58 19.76 10.90
C GLY A 235 -9.89 19.11 10.39
N GLN A 236 -10.83 19.87 9.80
CA GLN A 236 -12.06 19.32 9.20
C GLN A 236 -11.96 19.13 7.69
N ILE A 237 -11.24 20.04 7.02
CA ILE A 237 -11.10 20.03 5.56
C ILE A 237 -10.22 18.85 5.12
N VAL A 238 -9.14 18.56 5.83
CA VAL A 238 -8.21 17.51 5.41
C VAL A 238 -8.85 16.11 5.43
N PRO A 239 -9.60 15.69 6.47
CA PRO A 239 -10.36 14.44 6.44
C PRO A 239 -11.40 14.36 5.31
N LEU A 240 -12.08 15.47 4.99
CA LEU A 240 -13.04 15.53 3.87
C LEU A 240 -12.35 15.35 2.51
N VAL A 241 -11.21 16.02 2.30
CA VAL A 241 -10.41 15.86 1.08
C VAL A 241 -9.86 14.43 0.97
N LEU A 242 -9.47 13.82 2.09
CA LEU A 242 -8.98 12.44 2.10
C LEU A 242 -10.09 11.41 1.88
N LEU A 243 -11.31 11.68 2.34
CA LEU A 243 -12.49 10.90 1.97
C LEU A 243 -12.78 11.00 0.47
N MET A 244 -12.50 12.15 -0.15
CA MET A 244 -12.71 12.36 -1.59
C MET A 244 -11.75 11.53 -2.46
N LEU A 245 -10.54 11.21 -2.00
CA LEU A 245 -9.55 10.45 -2.78
C LEU A 245 -10.03 9.04 -3.22
N PRO A 246 -10.61 8.19 -2.34
CA PRO A 246 -11.23 6.95 -2.77
C PRO A 246 -12.36 7.16 -3.78
N PHE A 247 -13.20 8.18 -3.61
CA PHE A 247 -14.28 8.48 -4.56
C PHE A 247 -13.76 8.93 -5.92
N MET A 248 -12.73 9.80 -5.95
CA MET A 248 -12.08 10.22 -7.19
C MET A 248 -11.49 9.01 -7.90
N THR A 249 -10.77 8.16 -7.17
CA THR A 249 -10.17 6.98 -7.78
C THR A 249 -11.27 6.05 -8.29
N PHE A 250 -12.31 5.77 -7.51
CA PHE A 250 -13.47 5.00 -7.98
C PHE A 250 -14.13 5.60 -9.23
N SER A 251 -14.26 6.93 -9.30
CA SER A 251 -14.85 7.61 -10.46
C SER A 251 -13.96 7.49 -11.71
N GLU A 252 -12.64 7.62 -11.58
CA GLU A 252 -11.69 7.40 -12.68
C GLU A 252 -11.81 5.98 -13.21
N VAL A 253 -11.92 5.00 -12.30
CA VAL A 253 -12.11 3.59 -12.66
C VAL A 253 -13.43 3.34 -13.38
N TYR A 254 -14.50 3.94 -12.89
CA TYR A 254 -15.82 3.79 -13.48
C TYR A 254 -15.86 4.37 -14.89
N GLN A 255 -15.25 5.55 -15.10
CA GLN A 255 -15.10 6.16 -16.42
C GLN A 255 -14.25 5.28 -17.35
N ASP A 256 -13.10 4.79 -16.89
CA ASP A 256 -12.23 3.86 -17.63
C ASP A 256 -12.98 2.57 -18.04
N CYS A 257 -13.97 2.13 -17.26
CA CYS A 257 -14.80 0.97 -17.58
C CYS A 257 -15.84 1.29 -18.66
N ILE A 258 -16.54 2.42 -18.52
CA ILE A 258 -17.55 2.87 -19.51
C ILE A 258 -16.91 3.11 -20.88
N ASP A 259 -15.78 3.81 -20.92
CA ASP A 259 -15.10 4.12 -22.17
C ASP A 259 -14.73 2.85 -22.95
N ARG A 260 -14.43 1.75 -22.24
CA ARG A 260 -14.15 0.45 -22.85
C ARG A 260 -15.39 -0.22 -23.42
N GLU A 261 -16.51 -0.22 -22.70
CA GLU A 261 -17.77 -0.75 -23.25
C GLU A 261 -18.17 0.00 -24.54
N ILE A 262 -17.88 1.29 -24.60
CA ILE A 262 -18.09 2.12 -25.79
C ILE A 262 -17.13 1.73 -26.93
N GLU A 263 -15.85 1.44 -26.65
CA GLU A 263 -14.91 0.96 -27.67
C GLU A 263 -15.29 -0.42 -28.21
N GLU A 264 -15.64 -1.38 -27.34
CA GLU A 264 -16.03 -2.73 -27.76
C GLU A 264 -17.30 -2.68 -28.62
N THR A 265 -18.28 -1.85 -28.27
CA THR A 265 -19.50 -1.68 -29.09
C THR A 265 -19.23 -1.02 -30.44
N LYS A 266 -18.25 -0.11 -30.53
CA LYS A 266 -17.78 0.45 -31.82
C LYS A 266 -17.10 -0.61 -32.68
N GLU A 267 -16.23 -1.44 -32.12
CA GLU A 267 -15.58 -2.53 -32.85
C GLU A 267 -16.61 -3.52 -33.40
N VAL A 268 -17.58 -3.95 -32.58
CA VAL A 268 -18.66 -4.84 -33.02
C VAL A 268 -19.50 -4.20 -34.14
N ARG A 269 -19.86 -2.92 -34.04
CA ARG A 269 -20.57 -2.23 -35.14
C ARG A 269 -19.75 -2.16 -36.41
N SER A 270 -18.45 -1.88 -36.32
CA SER A 270 -17.57 -1.83 -37.49
C SER A 270 -17.39 -3.19 -38.19
N ALA A 271 -17.49 -4.29 -37.43
CA ALA A 271 -17.43 -5.65 -37.98
C ALA A 271 -18.75 -6.10 -38.62
N VAL A 272 -19.89 -5.57 -38.15
CA VAL A 272 -21.23 -5.97 -38.61
C VAL A 272 -21.66 -5.24 -39.88
N VAL A 273 -21.14 -4.06 -40.19
CA VAL A 273 -21.42 -3.36 -41.47
C VAL A 273 -20.57 -4.01 -42.57
N PRO A 274 -21.10 -4.93 -43.39
CA PRO A 274 -20.35 -5.49 -44.48
C PRO A 274 -20.26 -4.40 -45.55
N HIS A 275 -19.11 -4.28 -46.23
CA HIS A 275 -18.97 -3.44 -47.41
C HIS A 275 -19.96 -3.87 -48.51
N THR A 276 -21.20 -3.37 -48.48
CA THR A 276 -22.22 -3.53 -49.52
C THR A 276 -22.32 -2.27 -50.39
N ALA A 277 -21.20 -1.59 -50.63
CA ALA A 277 -21.14 -0.43 -51.50
C ALA A 277 -19.88 -0.48 -52.38
N SER A 278 -19.97 -1.21 -53.49
CA SER A 278 -19.38 -0.84 -54.79
C SER A 278 -19.72 -1.92 -55.83
N GLN A 279 -20.86 -1.73 -56.49
CA GLN A 279 -21.07 -2.13 -57.87
C GLN A 279 -21.44 -0.88 -58.65
#